data_AF-A0A938P742-F1
#
_entry.id   AF-A0A938P742-F1
#
_cell.length_a   1.000
_cell.length_b   1.000
_cell.length_c   1.000
_cell.angle_alpha   90.00
_cell.angle_beta   90.00
_cell.angle_gamma   90.00
#
_symmetry.space_group_name_H-M   'P 1'
#
loop_
_entity.id
_entity.type
_entity.pdbx_description
1 polymer ?
#
loop_
_entity_poly.entity_id
_entity_poly.type
_entity_poly.pdbx_seq_one_letter_code
_entity_poly.pdbx_strand_id
1 'polypeptide(L)'
;MSNPVEPRECRFAPLRLMIPLALSAVIEYTESMLFERQRLLLALVAANGGKLNRVDLQKLLFLYTQTCEQAPSYEFVPFKKGAYSFTAVADKAKLTQKGFLAEGEDWQLTESGAGESRTPAETARKVDLFSERRRGLRGDALIASTYRSHPYWATRSRIAGDVLQGDSAALAAIARAKPGRAVAGLASIGYEGRSLEGYLNTLLKAGVSVLCDVRKNPLSRKFGFSKKTLSHACAELDIRYEHLPQLGIASDARKDLKSLADYQALFKQYEQTVLANEPDAVSQIAAWVAGGACVAL
;
A
#
# COMPACT_ATOMS: atom_id res chain seq x y z
N MET A 1 -72.30 16.44 36.84
CA MET A 1 -72.36 15.02 36.47
C MET A 1 -72.24 14.96 34.94
N SER A 2 -71.02 15.00 34.40
CA SER A 2 -70.09 13.88 34.21
C SER A 2 -70.41 13.06 32.95
N ASN A 3 -69.78 13.47 31.82
CA ASN A 3 -69.19 12.70 30.69
C ASN A 3 -69.99 11.56 29.98
N PRO A 4 -69.60 11.09 28.76
CA PRO A 4 -68.38 11.40 28.00
C PRO A 4 -68.57 11.70 26.49
N VAL A 5 -67.49 12.21 25.90
CA VAL A 5 -67.24 12.40 24.46
C VAL A 5 -66.58 11.14 23.89
N GLU A 6 -67.10 10.61 22.79
CA GLU A 6 -66.44 9.57 21.98
C GLU A 6 -65.59 10.19 20.85
N PRO A 7 -64.37 9.70 20.59
CA PRO A 7 -63.45 10.25 19.58
C PRO A 7 -63.67 9.64 18.18
N ARG A 8 -63.58 10.50 17.16
CA ARG A 8 -63.60 10.11 15.73
C ARG A 8 -62.27 9.47 15.32
N GLU A 9 -62.36 8.31 14.67
CA GLU A 9 -61.24 7.62 14.02
C GLU A 9 -60.68 8.45 12.86
N CYS A 10 -59.38 8.79 12.94
CA CYS A 10 -58.59 9.27 11.82
C CYS A 10 -57.61 8.16 11.38
N ARG A 11 -57.80 7.66 10.17
CA ARG A 11 -56.91 6.68 9.52
C ARG A 11 -55.55 7.32 9.24
N PHE A 12 -54.49 6.83 9.87
CA PHE A 12 -53.11 7.19 9.49
C PHE A 12 -52.67 6.39 8.26
N ALA A 13 -52.42 7.09 7.15
CA ALA A 13 -51.67 6.57 6.02
C ALA A 13 -50.18 6.40 6.41
N PRO A 14 -49.45 5.41 5.87
CA PRO A 14 -48.05 5.24 6.19
C PRO A 14 -47.22 6.42 5.68
N LEU A 15 -46.52 7.09 6.59
CA LEU A 15 -45.54 8.13 6.28
C LEU A 15 -44.40 7.48 5.47
N ARG A 16 -44.48 7.59 4.15
CA ARG A 16 -43.35 7.30 3.26
C ARG A 16 -42.32 8.40 3.53
N LEU A 17 -41.26 8.06 4.27
CA LEU A 17 -40.16 8.97 4.57
C LEU A 17 -39.54 9.41 3.24
N MET A 18 -39.98 10.56 2.70
CA MET A 18 -39.34 11.22 1.57
C MET A 18 -38.02 11.77 2.08
N ILE A 19 -36.95 11.00 1.87
CA ILE A 19 -35.59 11.55 1.94
C ILE A 19 -35.52 12.63 0.85
N PRO A 20 -35.19 13.89 1.19
CA PRO A 20 -35.12 14.94 0.18
C PRO A 20 -34.03 14.59 -0.84
N LEU A 21 -34.34 14.74 -2.14
CA LEU A 21 -33.43 14.42 -3.27
C LEU A 21 -32.01 15.00 -3.09
N ALA A 22 -31.88 16.12 -2.39
CA ALA A 22 -30.60 16.75 -2.10
C ALA A 22 -29.71 15.93 -1.13
N LEU A 23 -30.30 15.17 -0.20
CA LEU A 23 -29.54 14.32 0.72
C LEU A 23 -29.11 13.02 0.04
N SER A 24 -29.95 12.46 -0.84
CA SER A 24 -29.58 11.33 -1.70
C SER A 24 -28.45 11.70 -2.66
N ALA A 25 -28.48 12.89 -3.25
CA ALA A 25 -27.40 13.38 -4.09
C ALA A 25 -26.11 13.61 -3.30
N VAL A 26 -26.14 14.09 -2.05
CA VAL A 26 -24.93 14.26 -1.22
C VAL A 26 -24.37 12.90 -0.73
N ILE A 27 -25.23 11.91 -0.49
CA ILE A 27 -24.83 10.54 -0.13
C ILE A 27 -24.25 9.82 -1.36
N GLU A 28 -24.85 9.94 -2.55
CA GLU A 28 -24.28 9.44 -3.83
C GLU A 28 -22.98 10.18 -4.21
N TYR A 29 -22.91 11.49 -3.96
CA TYR A 29 -21.74 12.32 -4.29
C TYR A 29 -20.53 12.03 -3.40
N THR A 30 -20.75 11.62 -2.15
CA THR A 30 -19.67 11.20 -1.25
C THR A 30 -19.17 9.77 -1.52
N GLU A 31 -20.00 8.89 -2.10
CA GLU A 31 -19.60 7.55 -2.55
C GLU A 31 -18.80 7.54 -3.88
N SER A 32 -18.98 8.57 -4.72
CA SER A 32 -18.39 8.64 -6.08
C SER A 32 -16.94 9.15 -6.16
N MET A 33 -16.36 9.69 -5.09
CA MET A 33 -15.07 10.38 -5.22
C MET A 33 -13.89 9.39 -5.34
N LEU A 34 -13.41 9.19 -6.58
CA LEU A 34 -12.15 8.50 -6.86
C LEU A 34 -10.95 9.38 -6.50
N PHE A 35 -9.88 8.75 -5.99
CA PHE A 35 -8.60 9.43 -5.86
C PHE A 35 -7.96 9.63 -7.24
N GLU A 36 -7.17 10.69 -7.43
CA GLU A 36 -6.46 10.95 -8.70
C GLU A 36 -5.61 9.76 -9.16
N ARG A 37 -4.91 9.09 -8.22
CA ARG A 37 -4.15 7.87 -8.54
C ARG A 37 -5.03 6.71 -9.02
N GLN A 38 -6.29 6.64 -8.59
CA GLN A 38 -7.24 5.61 -9.04
C GLN A 38 -7.73 5.92 -10.46
N ARG A 39 -7.98 7.21 -10.76
CA ARG A 39 -8.29 7.66 -12.13
C ARG A 39 -7.12 7.39 -13.08
N LEU A 40 -5.88 7.56 -12.63
CA LEU A 40 -4.69 7.18 -13.39
C LEU A 40 -4.69 5.69 -13.78
N LEU A 41 -5.09 4.78 -12.87
CA LEU A 41 -5.21 3.36 -13.20
C LEU A 41 -6.24 3.13 -14.32
N LEU A 42 -7.43 3.73 -14.20
CA LEU A 42 -8.48 3.61 -15.22
C LEU A 42 -8.03 4.19 -16.56
N ALA A 43 -7.38 5.36 -16.56
CA ALA A 43 -6.83 6.00 -17.76
C ALA A 43 -5.75 5.12 -18.41
N LEU A 44 -4.85 4.53 -17.63
CA LEU A 44 -3.81 3.64 -18.15
C LEU A 44 -4.41 2.38 -18.78
N VAL A 45 -5.45 1.79 -18.18
CA VAL A 45 -6.15 0.63 -18.79
C VAL A 45 -6.88 1.05 -20.06
N ALA A 46 -7.56 2.21 -20.06
CA ALA A 46 -8.28 2.74 -21.22
C ALA A 46 -7.34 2.97 -22.41
N ALA A 47 -6.22 3.66 -22.19
CA ALA A 47 -5.21 3.94 -23.21
C ALA A 47 -4.51 2.69 -23.77
N ASN A 48 -4.67 1.54 -23.11
CA ASN A 48 -4.12 0.25 -23.54
C ASN A 48 -5.21 -0.72 -24.03
N GLY A 49 -6.35 -0.20 -24.51
CA GLY A 49 -7.41 -1.00 -25.14
C GLY A 49 -8.45 -1.56 -24.18
N GLY A 50 -8.56 -0.98 -22.97
CA GLY A 50 -9.58 -1.33 -21.98
C GLY A 50 -9.32 -2.64 -21.21
N LYS A 51 -8.24 -3.36 -21.55
CA LYS A 51 -7.83 -4.58 -20.84
C LYS A 51 -6.31 -4.73 -20.75
N LEU A 52 -5.81 -5.06 -19.57
CA LEU A 52 -4.42 -5.41 -19.31
C LEU A 52 -4.36 -6.60 -18.35
N ASN A 53 -3.44 -7.54 -18.58
CA ASN A 53 -3.20 -8.57 -17.58
C ASN A 53 -2.55 -7.99 -16.32
N ARG A 54 -2.68 -8.71 -15.20
CA ARG A 54 -2.18 -8.25 -13.89
C ARG A 54 -0.69 -7.90 -13.85
N VAL A 55 0.14 -8.58 -14.64
CA VAL A 55 1.59 -8.35 -14.65
C VAL A 55 1.93 -7.13 -15.50
N ASP A 56 1.37 -7.05 -16.71
CA ASP A 56 1.61 -5.95 -17.63
C ASP A 56 1.19 -4.62 -17.03
N LEU A 57 0.05 -4.55 -16.33
CA LEU A 57 -0.35 -3.31 -15.67
C LEU A 57 0.66 -2.87 -14.60
N GLN A 58 1.19 -3.80 -13.79
CA GLN A 58 2.22 -3.46 -12.80
C GLN A 58 3.48 -2.88 -13.47
N LYS A 59 3.90 -3.43 -14.62
CA LYS A 59 5.09 -2.97 -15.35
C LYS A 59 4.87 -1.65 -16.07
N LEU A 60 3.73 -1.49 -16.74
CA LEU A 60 3.37 -0.24 -17.39
C LEU A 60 3.20 0.88 -16.38
N LEU A 61 2.51 0.64 -15.27
CA LEU A 61 2.36 1.62 -14.20
C LEU A 61 3.71 1.99 -13.61
N PHE A 62 4.56 1.00 -13.31
CA PHE A 62 5.92 1.24 -12.85
C PHE A 62 6.68 2.17 -13.81
N LEU A 63 6.80 1.79 -15.08
CA LEU A 63 7.50 2.61 -16.08
C LEU A 63 6.88 3.99 -16.25
N TYR A 64 5.55 4.13 -16.16
CA TYR A 64 4.86 5.41 -16.20
C TYR A 64 5.31 6.30 -15.04
N THR A 65 5.27 5.80 -13.80
CA THR A 65 5.72 6.56 -12.62
C THR A 65 7.18 6.99 -12.71
N GLN A 66 8.06 6.14 -13.29
CA GLN A 66 9.48 6.48 -13.43
C GLN A 66 9.77 7.51 -14.53
N THR A 67 8.91 7.62 -15.55
CA THR A 67 9.21 8.40 -16.75
C THR A 67 8.34 9.64 -16.93
N CYS A 68 7.14 9.65 -16.34
CA CYS A 68 6.13 10.68 -16.58
C CYS A 68 5.81 11.52 -15.33
N GLU A 69 6.22 11.07 -14.14
CA GLU A 69 5.88 11.71 -12.87
C GLU A 69 7.12 12.20 -12.13
N GLN A 70 7.05 13.42 -11.56
CA GLN A 70 8.08 13.92 -10.64
C GLN A 70 7.83 13.40 -9.22
N ALA A 71 6.57 13.47 -8.77
CA ALA A 71 6.11 12.85 -7.54
C ALA A 71 5.28 11.60 -7.91
N PRO A 72 5.71 10.40 -7.51
CA PRO A 72 5.08 9.17 -7.99
C PRO A 72 3.70 8.98 -7.37
N SER A 73 2.70 8.69 -8.21
CA SER A 73 1.35 8.34 -7.76
C SER A 73 1.29 6.96 -7.09
N TYR A 74 2.22 6.08 -7.46
CA TYR A 74 2.41 4.75 -6.88
C TYR A 74 3.89 4.45 -6.67
N GLU A 75 4.19 3.75 -5.57
CA GLU A 75 5.50 3.20 -5.29
C GLU A 75 5.47 1.67 -5.40
N PHE A 76 6.65 1.06 -5.51
CA PHE A 76 6.82 -0.36 -5.83
C PHE A 76 7.86 -1.00 -4.92
N VAL A 77 7.87 -2.32 -4.81
CA VAL A 77 8.93 -3.14 -4.19
C VAL A 77 9.52 -4.11 -5.22
N PRO A 78 10.80 -4.55 -5.08
CA PRO A 78 11.32 -5.65 -5.89
C PRO A 78 10.56 -6.93 -5.53
N PHE A 79 10.07 -7.65 -6.53
CA PHE A 79 9.15 -8.76 -6.28
C PHE A 79 9.27 -9.91 -7.28
N LYS A 80 8.46 -10.96 -7.06
CA LYS A 80 8.47 -12.26 -7.76
C LYS A 80 8.59 -12.17 -9.29
N LYS A 81 8.03 -11.13 -9.90
CA LYS A 81 8.12 -10.85 -11.35
C LYS A 81 8.61 -9.43 -11.66
N GLY A 82 9.36 -8.79 -10.77
CA GLY A 82 9.85 -7.40 -10.89
C GLY A 82 9.10 -6.42 -10.00
N ALA A 83 9.13 -5.13 -10.33
CA ALA A 83 8.42 -4.07 -9.60
C ALA A 83 6.94 -4.41 -9.33
N TYR A 84 6.49 -4.23 -8.09
CA TYR A 84 5.14 -4.55 -7.65
C TYR A 84 4.61 -3.53 -6.62
N SER A 85 3.41 -3.02 -6.84
CA SER A 85 2.70 -2.12 -5.92
C SER A 85 1.53 -2.85 -5.26
N PHE A 86 1.59 -3.01 -3.93
CA PHE A 86 0.48 -3.50 -3.11
C PHE A 86 -0.66 -2.49 -3.09
N THR A 87 -0.32 -1.20 -3.11
CA THR A 87 -1.27 -0.08 -3.15
C THR A 87 -2.10 -0.13 -4.43
N ALA A 88 -1.49 -0.36 -5.60
CA ALA A 88 -2.22 -0.52 -6.85
C ALA A 88 -3.21 -1.70 -6.81
N VAL A 89 -2.83 -2.83 -6.19
CA VAL A 89 -3.72 -3.99 -6.03
C VAL A 89 -4.88 -3.70 -5.09
N ALA A 90 -4.64 -2.99 -3.98
CA ALA A 90 -5.72 -2.59 -3.08
C ALA A 90 -6.68 -1.59 -3.75
N ASP A 91 -6.16 -0.68 -4.57
CA ASP A 91 -6.98 0.23 -5.36
C ASP A 91 -7.74 -0.50 -6.47
N LYS A 92 -7.18 -1.55 -7.08
CA LYS A 92 -7.92 -2.45 -7.98
C LYS A 92 -9.15 -3.03 -7.31
N ALA A 93 -9.00 -3.57 -6.09
CA ALA A 93 -10.09 -4.18 -5.35
C ALA A 93 -11.22 -3.17 -5.08
N LYS A 94 -10.87 -1.94 -4.71
CA LYS A 94 -11.85 -0.84 -4.53
C LYS A 94 -12.52 -0.45 -5.84
N LEU A 95 -11.76 -0.31 -6.93
CA LEU A 95 -12.31 0.00 -8.25
C LEU A 95 -13.26 -1.09 -8.76
N THR A 96 -12.96 -2.35 -8.45
CA THR A 96 -13.83 -3.50 -8.75
C THR A 96 -15.11 -3.44 -7.92
N GLN A 97 -14.99 -3.20 -6.60
CA GLN A 97 -16.15 -3.04 -5.71
C GLN A 97 -17.08 -1.91 -6.13
N LYS A 98 -16.52 -0.82 -6.68
CA LYS A 98 -17.27 0.32 -7.23
C LYS A 98 -17.82 0.08 -8.64
N GLY A 99 -17.57 -1.10 -9.24
CA GLY A 99 -18.07 -1.45 -10.58
C GLY A 99 -17.31 -0.80 -11.74
N PHE A 100 -16.15 -0.18 -11.52
CA PHE A 100 -15.33 0.43 -12.58
C PHE A 100 -14.39 -0.56 -13.27
N LEU A 101 -14.03 -1.65 -12.57
CA LEU A 101 -13.31 -2.78 -13.14
C LEU A 101 -14.16 -4.04 -13.01
N ALA A 102 -14.08 -4.93 -13.99
CA ALA A 102 -14.73 -6.24 -13.92
C ALA A 102 -14.06 -7.12 -12.84
N GLU A 103 -14.84 -8.05 -12.29
CA GLU A 103 -14.30 -9.09 -11.41
C GLU A 103 -13.30 -9.98 -12.17
N GLY A 104 -12.26 -10.43 -11.46
CA GLY A 104 -11.23 -11.31 -12.00
C GLY A 104 -9.82 -10.88 -11.64
N GLU A 105 -8.82 -11.61 -12.14
CA GLU A 105 -7.41 -11.33 -11.87
C GLU A 105 -6.87 -10.15 -12.69
N ASP A 106 -7.35 -10.01 -13.93
CA ASP A 106 -6.91 -8.99 -14.87
C ASP A 106 -7.59 -7.65 -14.65
N TRP A 107 -7.07 -6.63 -15.32
CA TRP A 107 -7.61 -5.27 -15.31
C TRP A 107 -8.45 -5.09 -16.54
N GLN A 108 -9.77 -5.05 -16.37
CA GLN A 108 -10.72 -4.90 -17.45
C GLN A 108 -11.72 -3.83 -17.09
N LEU A 109 -11.81 -2.77 -17.90
CA LEU A 109 -12.78 -1.70 -17.69
C LEU A 109 -14.20 -2.21 -17.93
N THR A 110 -15.12 -1.73 -17.11
CA THR A 110 -16.55 -1.74 -17.42
C THR A 110 -16.91 -0.48 -18.21
N GLU A 111 -18.14 -0.40 -18.74
CA GLU A 111 -18.65 0.83 -19.36
C GLU A 111 -18.61 2.01 -18.39
N SER A 112 -18.99 1.78 -17.12
CA SER A 112 -18.91 2.79 -16.07
C SER A 112 -17.47 3.23 -15.81
N GLY A 113 -16.53 2.29 -15.73
CA GLY A 113 -15.11 2.60 -15.54
C GLY A 113 -14.49 3.38 -16.69
N ALA A 114 -14.92 3.12 -17.93
CA ALA A 114 -14.51 3.90 -19.10
C ALA A 114 -15.02 5.35 -19.02
N GLY A 115 -16.21 5.59 -18.45
CA GLY A 115 -16.72 6.94 -18.18
C GLY A 115 -15.88 7.72 -17.16
N GLU A 116 -15.33 7.01 -16.17
CA GLU A 116 -14.52 7.57 -15.06
C GLU A 116 -13.01 7.62 -15.33
N SER A 117 -12.54 7.19 -16.51
CA SER A 117 -11.12 7.21 -16.87
C SER A 117 -10.60 8.63 -17.20
N ARG A 118 -11.44 9.65 -17.08
CA ARG A 118 -11.09 11.05 -17.33
C ARG A 118 -10.12 11.53 -16.27
N THR A 119 -9.00 12.10 -16.72
CA THR A 119 -7.99 12.75 -15.88
C THR A 119 -7.77 14.18 -16.37
N PRO A 120 -7.08 15.05 -15.61
CA PRO A 120 -6.68 16.35 -16.11
C PRO A 120 -5.98 16.24 -17.48
N ALA A 121 -6.21 17.20 -18.37
CA ALA A 121 -5.79 17.12 -19.78
C ALA A 121 -4.28 16.84 -19.96
N GLU A 122 -3.44 17.34 -19.06
CA GLU A 122 -2.01 17.05 -19.05
C GLU A 122 -1.71 15.57 -18.76
N THR A 123 -2.34 15.01 -17.72
CA THR A 123 -2.21 13.59 -17.35
C THR A 123 -2.71 12.69 -18.47
N ALA A 124 -3.87 12.98 -19.05
CA ALA A 124 -4.42 12.22 -20.17
C ALA A 124 -3.42 12.15 -21.34
N ARG A 125 -2.89 13.30 -21.77
CA ARG A 125 -1.87 13.36 -22.84
C ARG A 125 -0.61 12.57 -22.51
N LYS A 126 -0.13 12.62 -21.26
CA LYS A 126 1.03 11.84 -20.81
C LYS A 126 0.76 10.34 -20.88
N VAL A 127 -0.39 9.89 -20.39
CA VAL A 127 -0.80 8.48 -20.40
C VAL A 127 -0.95 7.96 -21.83
N ASP A 128 -1.59 8.72 -22.71
CA ASP A 128 -1.76 8.35 -24.12
C ASP A 128 -0.41 8.24 -24.82
N LEU A 129 0.43 9.28 -24.76
CA LEU A 129 1.75 9.28 -25.38
C LEU A 129 2.65 8.16 -24.82
N PHE A 130 2.60 7.92 -23.50
CA PHE A 130 3.33 6.84 -22.86
C PHE A 130 2.90 5.47 -23.39
N SER A 131 1.59 5.24 -23.50
CA SER A 131 1.00 3.97 -23.93
C SER A 131 1.25 3.72 -25.41
N GLU A 132 1.12 4.75 -26.25
CA GLU A 132 1.41 4.68 -27.69
C GLU A 132 2.84 4.26 -27.97
N ARG A 133 3.82 4.88 -27.30
CA ARG A 133 5.25 4.54 -27.47
C ARG A 133 5.60 3.11 -27.03
N ARG A 134 4.71 2.45 -26.29
CA ARG A 134 4.88 1.08 -25.77
C ARG A 134 3.76 0.16 -26.26
N ARG A 135 3.08 0.53 -27.35
CA ARG A 135 2.09 -0.29 -28.02
C ARG A 135 2.76 -1.60 -28.45
N GLY A 136 2.22 -2.72 -27.98
CA GLY A 136 2.75 -4.06 -28.25
C GLY A 136 3.84 -4.58 -27.30
N LEU A 137 4.43 -3.73 -26.44
CA LEU A 137 5.39 -4.22 -25.43
C LEU A 137 4.63 -4.87 -24.26
N ARG A 138 4.52 -6.21 -24.27
CA ARG A 138 3.74 -6.99 -23.30
C ARG A 138 4.48 -8.26 -22.87
N GLY A 139 3.99 -8.90 -21.80
CA GLY A 139 4.50 -10.18 -21.32
C GLY A 139 5.99 -10.14 -21.02
N ASP A 140 6.71 -11.19 -21.41
CA ASP A 140 8.14 -11.34 -21.10
C ASP A 140 9.00 -10.22 -21.71
N ALA A 141 8.64 -9.72 -22.91
CA ALA A 141 9.35 -8.59 -23.51
C ALA A 141 9.25 -7.32 -22.66
N LEU A 142 8.06 -7.03 -22.10
CA LEU A 142 7.86 -5.92 -21.18
C LEU A 142 8.64 -6.14 -19.88
N ILE A 143 8.57 -7.34 -19.30
CA ILE A 143 9.30 -7.67 -18.08
C ILE A 143 10.81 -7.50 -18.29
N ALA A 144 11.37 -8.06 -19.38
CA ALA A 144 12.78 -7.95 -19.73
C ALA A 144 13.22 -6.48 -19.85
N SER A 145 12.39 -5.65 -20.49
CA SER A 145 12.67 -4.21 -20.63
C SER A 145 12.77 -3.50 -19.27
N THR A 146 11.90 -3.86 -18.31
CA THR A 146 11.96 -3.28 -16.96
C THR A 146 13.21 -3.72 -16.20
N TYR A 147 13.67 -4.95 -16.40
CA TYR A 147 14.83 -5.49 -15.70
C TYR A 147 16.13 -4.85 -16.19
N ARG A 148 16.24 -4.69 -17.51
CA ARG A 148 17.39 -4.02 -18.14
C ARG A 148 17.53 -2.57 -17.70
N SER A 149 16.41 -1.84 -17.67
CA SER A 149 16.41 -0.42 -17.33
C SER A 149 16.46 -0.15 -15.83
N HIS A 150 15.96 -1.06 -14.99
CA HIS A 150 15.87 -0.86 -13.55
C HIS A 150 16.18 -2.15 -12.76
N PRO A 151 17.45 -2.57 -12.72
CA PRO A 151 17.86 -3.89 -12.21
C PRO A 151 17.49 -4.14 -10.73
N TYR A 152 17.47 -3.11 -9.89
CA TYR A 152 17.08 -3.25 -8.47
C TYR A 152 15.70 -3.92 -8.31
N TRP A 153 14.73 -3.56 -9.15
CA TRP A 153 13.37 -4.10 -9.04
C TRP A 153 13.25 -5.56 -9.44
N ALA A 154 14.28 -6.11 -10.09
CA ALA A 154 14.36 -7.51 -10.51
C ALA A 154 15.14 -8.39 -9.52
N THR A 155 15.73 -7.82 -8.46
CA THR A 155 16.58 -8.54 -7.48
C THR A 155 15.90 -9.69 -6.73
N ARG A 156 14.56 -9.70 -6.73
CA ARG A 156 13.70 -10.74 -6.12
C ARG A 156 12.85 -11.49 -7.15
N SER A 157 13.15 -11.32 -8.44
CA SER A 157 12.44 -12.01 -9.50
C SER A 157 12.76 -13.50 -9.51
N ARG A 158 11.72 -14.32 -9.67
CA ARG A 158 11.83 -15.78 -9.83
C ARG A 158 11.99 -16.22 -11.29
N ILE A 159 11.85 -15.28 -12.22
CA ILE A 159 11.84 -15.53 -13.68
C ILE A 159 12.91 -14.73 -14.42
N ALA A 160 13.84 -14.06 -13.71
CA ALA A 160 14.86 -13.24 -14.36
C ALA A 160 15.78 -14.06 -15.28
N GLY A 161 16.11 -15.29 -14.90
CA GLY A 161 16.92 -16.19 -15.74
C GLY A 161 16.23 -16.52 -17.06
N ASP A 162 14.92 -16.81 -17.02
CA ASP A 162 14.14 -17.18 -18.21
C ASP A 162 13.93 -15.96 -19.12
N VAL A 163 13.50 -14.83 -18.54
CA VAL A 163 13.14 -13.62 -19.29
C VAL A 163 14.36 -12.90 -19.87
N LEU A 164 15.54 -13.10 -19.29
CA LEU A 164 16.82 -12.53 -19.75
C LEU A 164 17.78 -13.62 -20.26
N GLN A 165 17.25 -14.73 -20.75
CA GLN A 165 18.07 -15.81 -21.29
C GLN A 165 19.03 -15.26 -22.37
N GLY A 166 20.33 -15.55 -22.21
CA GLY A 166 21.39 -15.05 -23.10
C GLY A 166 21.87 -13.62 -22.82
N ASP A 167 21.24 -12.88 -21.91
CA ASP A 167 21.63 -11.51 -21.55
C ASP A 167 22.41 -11.49 -20.21
N SER A 168 23.65 -11.97 -20.27
CA SER A 168 24.53 -12.06 -19.10
C SER A 168 24.83 -10.70 -18.47
N ALA A 169 24.85 -9.63 -19.28
CA ALA A 169 25.08 -8.27 -18.82
C ALA A 169 23.93 -7.78 -17.93
N ALA A 170 22.67 -7.99 -18.34
CA ALA A 170 21.50 -7.64 -17.54
C ALA A 170 21.43 -8.46 -16.25
N LEU A 171 21.70 -9.77 -16.31
CA LEU A 171 21.73 -10.62 -15.12
C LEU A 171 22.81 -10.18 -14.12
N ALA A 172 24.00 -9.80 -14.61
CA ALA A 172 25.05 -9.25 -13.76
C ALA A 172 24.65 -7.89 -13.15
N ALA A 173 23.92 -7.06 -13.89
CA ALA A 173 23.40 -5.80 -13.35
C ALA A 173 22.39 -6.02 -12.22
N ILE A 174 21.50 -7.02 -12.34
CA ILE A 174 20.57 -7.41 -11.28
C ILE A 174 21.34 -7.89 -10.04
N ALA A 175 22.34 -8.76 -10.23
CA ALA A 175 23.16 -9.26 -9.13
C ALA A 175 23.86 -8.13 -8.36
N ARG A 176 24.42 -7.14 -9.08
CA ARG A 176 25.06 -5.95 -8.48
C ARG A 176 24.08 -5.02 -7.77
N ALA A 177 22.82 -4.98 -8.23
CA ALA A 177 21.80 -4.11 -7.64
C ALA A 177 21.17 -4.70 -6.36
N LYS A 178 21.47 -5.96 -6.02
CA LYS A 178 20.94 -6.62 -4.82
C LYS A 178 21.53 -5.96 -3.57
N PRO A 179 20.68 -5.49 -2.62
CA PRO A 179 21.19 -4.99 -1.35
C PRO A 179 22.02 -6.05 -0.63
N GLY A 180 23.12 -5.62 -0.01
CA GLY A 180 23.91 -6.47 0.86
C GLY A 180 23.11 -6.94 2.07
N ARG A 181 23.51 -8.08 2.65
CA ARG A 181 22.98 -8.49 3.96
C ARG A 181 23.53 -7.53 5.01
N ALA A 182 22.67 -6.97 5.86
CA ALA A 182 23.11 -6.14 6.96
C ALA A 182 23.86 -6.95 8.02
N VAL A 183 24.75 -6.26 8.73
CA VAL A 183 25.36 -6.78 9.96
C VAL A 183 24.25 -6.97 10.99
N ALA A 184 24.38 -8.01 11.81
CA ALA A 184 23.47 -8.25 12.91
C ALA A 184 23.43 -7.03 13.85
N GLY A 185 22.24 -6.57 14.21
CA GLY A 185 22.10 -5.36 15.02
C GLY A 185 20.68 -4.82 15.07
N LEU A 186 20.53 -3.68 15.74
CA LEU A 186 19.29 -2.95 15.87
C LEU A 186 19.27 -1.72 14.95
N ALA A 187 18.11 -1.46 14.37
CA ALA A 187 17.80 -0.25 13.62
C ALA A 187 16.44 0.28 14.08
N SER A 188 16.19 1.57 13.85
CA SER A 188 14.87 2.17 14.06
C SER A 188 14.25 2.58 12.73
N ILE A 189 12.92 2.52 12.63
CA ILE A 189 12.20 2.96 11.43
C ILE A 189 10.84 3.59 11.77
N GLY A 190 10.64 4.83 11.30
CA GLY A 190 9.34 5.49 11.30
C GLY A 190 8.57 5.31 10.00
N TYR A 191 7.24 5.22 10.05
CA TYR A 191 6.37 5.17 8.87
C TYR A 191 5.71 6.52 8.50
N GLU A 192 5.98 7.57 9.28
CA GLU A 192 5.45 8.90 9.01
C GLU A 192 5.91 9.40 7.62
N GLY A 193 4.99 10.03 6.87
CA GLY A 193 5.27 10.48 5.50
C GLY A 193 5.50 9.39 4.43
N ARG A 194 5.66 8.12 4.79
CA ARG A 194 6.03 7.03 3.84
C ARG A 194 4.84 6.23 3.31
N SER A 195 4.84 5.83 2.04
CA SER A 195 3.94 4.77 1.57
C SER A 195 4.33 3.40 2.16
N LEU A 196 3.47 2.39 1.98
CA LEU A 196 3.81 1.01 2.37
C LEU A 196 5.06 0.54 1.61
N GLU A 197 5.09 0.73 0.30
CA GLU A 197 6.21 0.31 -0.55
C GLU A 197 7.49 1.08 -0.26
N GLY A 198 7.42 2.39 0.00
CA GLY A 198 8.57 3.20 0.42
C GLY A 198 9.15 2.74 1.77
N TYR A 199 8.27 2.39 2.71
CA TYR A 199 8.66 1.79 4.00
C TYR A 199 9.36 0.44 3.80
N LEU A 200 8.76 -0.47 3.03
CA LEU A 200 9.33 -1.79 2.76
C LEU A 200 10.65 -1.72 1.99
N ASN A 201 10.80 -0.81 1.03
CA ASN A 201 12.07 -0.59 0.35
C ASN A 201 13.17 -0.10 1.29
N THR A 202 12.82 0.70 2.30
CA THR A 202 13.79 1.16 3.29
C THR A 202 14.35 -0.04 4.06
N LEU A 203 13.48 -0.96 4.49
CA LEU A 203 13.88 -2.21 5.14
C LEU A 203 14.75 -3.09 4.23
N LEU A 204 14.33 -3.28 2.98
CA LEU A 204 15.04 -4.10 2.00
C LEU A 204 16.44 -3.55 1.68
N LYS A 205 16.56 -2.24 1.44
CA LYS A 205 17.85 -1.59 1.15
C LYS A 205 18.78 -1.61 2.36
N ALA A 206 18.22 -1.52 3.56
CA ALA A 206 18.96 -1.63 4.80
C ALA A 206 19.28 -3.10 5.18
N GLY A 207 18.89 -4.09 4.38
CA GLY A 207 19.18 -5.50 4.67
C GLY A 207 18.49 -6.04 5.92
N VAL A 208 17.38 -5.41 6.34
CA VAL A 208 16.61 -5.82 7.52
C VAL A 208 15.98 -7.18 7.29
N SER A 209 16.20 -8.09 8.23
CA SER A 209 15.64 -9.45 8.20
C SER A 209 14.40 -9.60 9.09
N VAL A 210 14.26 -8.76 10.12
CA VAL A 210 13.17 -8.80 11.08
C VAL A 210 12.62 -7.40 11.29
N LEU A 211 11.32 -7.22 11.10
CA LEU A 211 10.59 -6.05 11.56
C LEU A 211 9.89 -6.39 12.88
N CYS A 212 10.37 -5.80 13.98
CA CYS A 212 9.80 -5.95 15.31
C CYS A 212 8.84 -4.79 15.58
N ASP A 213 7.55 -5.01 15.36
CA ASP A 213 6.51 -4.05 15.67
C ASP A 213 6.29 -3.98 17.18
N VAL A 214 6.71 -2.88 17.80
CA VAL A 214 6.52 -2.64 19.24
C VAL A 214 5.28 -1.79 19.53
N ARG A 215 4.40 -1.54 18.55
CA ARG A 215 3.20 -0.73 18.78
C ARG A 215 2.24 -1.48 19.70
N LYS A 216 1.84 -0.84 20.80
CA LYS A 216 0.83 -1.39 21.74
C LYS A 216 -0.44 -1.82 21.00
N ASN A 217 -0.93 -0.95 20.11
CA ASN A 217 -2.07 -1.19 19.23
C ASN A 217 -1.66 -0.96 17.77
N PRO A 218 -1.39 -2.00 16.96
CA PRO A 218 -0.94 -1.88 15.57
C PRO A 218 -2.12 -1.62 14.61
N LEU A 219 -2.98 -0.67 14.98
CA LEU A 219 -4.09 -0.18 14.16
C LEU A 219 -3.65 1.13 13.48
N SER A 220 -3.90 1.26 12.18
CA SER A 220 -3.58 2.47 11.44
C SER A 220 -4.66 2.76 10.40
N ARG A 221 -5.07 4.03 10.33
CA ARG A 221 -5.92 4.54 9.25
C ARG A 221 -5.14 4.75 7.95
N LYS A 222 -3.80 4.81 8.03
CA LYS A 222 -2.93 4.88 6.86
C LYS A 222 -2.85 3.48 6.24
N PHE A 223 -3.23 3.39 4.96
CA PHE A 223 -3.19 2.14 4.22
C PHE A 223 -1.80 1.48 4.34
N GLY A 224 -1.79 0.15 4.52
CA GLY A 224 -0.58 -0.66 4.61
C GLY A 224 -0.04 -0.91 6.01
N PHE A 225 -0.40 -0.10 7.00
CA PHE A 225 0.22 -0.14 8.33
C PHE A 225 -0.64 -0.79 9.44
N SER A 226 -1.74 -1.45 9.07
CA SER A 226 -2.42 -2.38 9.99
C SER A 226 -1.55 -3.63 10.18
N LYS A 227 -1.63 -4.29 11.35
CA LYS A 227 -0.90 -5.54 11.61
C LYS A 227 -1.03 -6.55 10.47
N LYS A 228 -2.27 -6.84 10.05
CA LYS A 228 -2.56 -7.83 9.01
C LYS A 228 -1.91 -7.48 7.66
N THR A 229 -2.02 -6.22 7.23
CA THR A 229 -1.48 -5.82 5.92
C THR A 229 0.04 -5.75 5.96
N LEU A 230 0.62 -5.19 7.02
CA LEU A 230 2.07 -5.06 7.16
C LEU A 230 2.75 -6.42 7.30
N SER A 231 2.21 -7.31 8.14
CA SER A 231 2.76 -8.66 8.32
C SER A 231 2.73 -9.48 7.02
N HIS A 232 1.63 -9.40 6.27
CA HIS A 232 1.49 -10.03 4.96
C HIS A 232 2.52 -9.47 3.96
N ALA A 233 2.67 -8.15 3.87
CA ALA A 233 3.61 -7.54 2.95
C ALA A 233 5.08 -7.85 3.31
N CYS A 234 5.41 -7.92 4.61
CA CYS A 234 6.72 -8.35 5.09
C CYS A 234 7.00 -9.81 4.71
N ALA A 235 6.04 -10.73 4.94
CA ALA A 235 6.17 -12.14 4.61
C ALA A 235 6.41 -12.36 3.10
N GLU A 236 5.67 -11.63 2.25
CA GLU A 236 5.85 -11.66 0.79
C GLU A 236 7.25 -11.20 0.34
N LEU A 237 7.96 -10.44 1.18
CA LEU A 237 9.30 -9.90 0.94
C LEU A 237 10.40 -10.62 1.75
N ASP A 238 10.08 -11.77 2.35
CA ASP A 238 10.98 -12.53 3.23
C ASP A 238 11.54 -11.70 4.40
N ILE A 239 10.75 -10.74 4.89
CA ILE A 239 11.03 -10.01 6.13
C ILE A 239 10.16 -10.65 7.21
N ARG A 240 10.79 -11.19 8.27
CA ARG A 240 10.04 -11.73 9.40
C ARG A 240 9.37 -10.59 10.15
N TYR A 241 8.06 -10.69 10.37
CA TYR A 241 7.31 -9.72 11.17
C TYR A 241 7.02 -10.31 12.55
N GLU A 242 7.46 -9.63 13.60
CA GLU A 242 7.22 -9.99 14.99
C GLU A 242 6.50 -8.83 15.68
N HIS A 243 5.52 -9.11 16.53
CA HIS A 243 4.75 -8.09 17.24
C HIS A 243 4.92 -8.27 18.74
N LEU A 244 5.62 -7.31 19.39
CA LEU A 244 5.88 -7.28 20.82
C LEU A 244 5.16 -6.09 21.48
N PRO A 245 3.81 -6.13 21.61
CA PRO A 245 3.03 -5.03 22.15
C PRO A 245 3.33 -4.72 23.61
N GLN A 246 3.91 -5.66 24.36
CA GLN A 246 4.33 -5.44 25.74
C GLN A 246 5.41 -4.34 25.84
N LEU A 247 6.26 -4.19 24.83
CA LEU A 247 7.25 -3.12 24.72
C LEU A 247 6.64 -1.78 24.24
N GLY A 248 5.34 -1.72 23.97
CA GLY A 248 4.70 -0.52 23.44
C GLY A 248 4.25 0.47 24.51
N ILE A 249 4.53 1.76 24.29
CA ILE A 249 3.98 2.84 25.12
C ILE A 249 2.46 2.90 24.94
N ALA A 250 1.73 2.85 26.06
CA ALA A 250 0.27 2.95 26.08
C ALA A 250 -0.21 4.26 25.43
N SER A 251 -1.39 4.23 24.80
CA SER A 251 -1.93 5.41 24.12
C SER A 251 -2.17 6.60 25.05
N ASP A 252 -2.57 6.35 26.30
CA ASP A 252 -2.87 7.43 27.25
C ASP A 252 -1.62 8.18 27.71
N ALA A 253 -0.48 7.48 27.82
CA ALA A 253 0.82 8.09 28.13
C ALA A 253 1.39 8.95 26.99
N ARG A 254 0.78 8.89 25.79
CA ARG A 254 1.19 9.68 24.63
C ARG A 254 0.37 10.96 24.43
N LYS A 255 -0.60 11.23 25.31
CA LYS A 255 -1.42 12.44 25.28
C LYS A 255 -0.61 13.62 25.84
N ASP A 256 -0.85 14.81 25.31
CA ASP A 256 -0.33 16.09 25.83
C ASP A 256 1.20 16.28 25.85
N LEU A 257 1.96 15.54 25.03
CA LEU A 257 3.41 15.76 24.85
C LEU A 257 3.67 17.01 24.00
N LYS A 258 4.00 18.14 24.63
CA LYS A 258 4.14 19.45 23.96
C LYS A 258 5.57 19.97 23.92
N SER A 259 6.41 19.50 24.83
CA SER A 259 7.79 19.96 25.01
C SER A 259 8.77 18.78 25.01
N LEU A 260 10.05 19.07 24.74
CA LEU A 260 11.12 18.06 24.84
C LEU A 260 11.20 17.42 26.24
N ALA A 261 10.93 18.21 27.30
CA ALA A 261 10.92 17.74 28.67
C ALA A 261 9.84 16.66 28.91
N ASP A 262 8.67 16.81 28.29
CA ASP A 262 7.58 15.82 28.38
C ASP A 262 8.01 14.48 27.77
N TYR A 263 8.68 14.52 26.61
CA TYR A 263 9.21 13.31 25.97
C TYR A 263 10.31 12.65 26.80
N GLN A 264 11.22 13.43 27.39
CA GLN A 264 12.27 12.89 28.26
C GLN A 264 11.69 12.24 29.52
N ALA A 265 10.70 12.87 30.15
CA ALA A 265 9.99 12.29 31.29
C ALA A 265 9.27 10.99 30.91
N LEU A 266 8.60 10.97 29.76
CA LEU A 266 7.96 9.77 29.23
C LEU A 266 8.96 8.63 29.00
N PHE A 267 10.09 8.90 28.35
CA PHE A 267 11.09 7.86 28.08
C PHE A 267 11.76 7.35 29.36
N LYS A 268 12.05 8.23 30.32
CA LYS A 268 12.55 7.81 31.63
C LYS A 268 11.55 6.91 32.35
N GLN A 269 10.27 7.28 32.34
CA GLN A 269 9.21 6.44 32.92
C GLN A 269 9.10 5.11 32.18
N TYR A 270 9.16 5.12 30.86
CA TYR A 270 9.12 3.92 30.02
C TYR A 270 10.26 2.95 30.34
N GLU A 271 11.49 3.44 30.51
CA GLU A 271 12.64 2.64 30.94
C GLU A 271 12.41 2.00 32.32
N GLN A 272 11.93 2.79 33.28
CA GLN A 272 11.73 2.36 34.67
C GLN A 272 10.52 1.45 34.87
N THR A 273 9.57 1.43 33.93
CA THR A 273 8.31 0.69 34.08
C THR A 273 8.13 -0.37 33.01
N VAL A 274 8.09 -0.01 31.73
CA VAL A 274 7.82 -0.98 30.66
C VAL A 274 9.03 -1.86 30.41
N LEU A 275 10.21 -1.26 30.15
CA LEU A 275 11.40 -2.06 29.85
C LEU A 275 11.87 -2.89 31.05
N ALA A 276 11.84 -2.31 32.26
CA ALA A 276 12.23 -3.01 33.48
C ALA A 276 11.34 -4.24 33.78
N ASN A 277 10.06 -4.22 33.39
CA ASN A 277 9.12 -5.30 33.64
C ASN A 277 9.00 -6.30 32.49
N GLU A 278 9.65 -6.07 31.36
CA GLU A 278 9.57 -6.94 30.17
C GLU A 278 10.97 -7.48 29.73
N PRO A 279 11.78 -8.04 30.65
CA PRO A 279 13.13 -8.50 30.33
C PRO A 279 13.15 -9.65 29.32
N ASP A 280 12.10 -10.48 29.29
CA ASP A 280 11.97 -11.60 28.35
C ASP A 280 11.81 -11.10 26.90
N ALA A 281 11.01 -10.06 26.69
CA ALA A 281 10.80 -9.46 25.37
C ALA A 281 12.09 -8.80 24.85
N VAL A 282 12.84 -8.13 25.72
CA VAL A 282 14.15 -7.56 25.38
C VAL A 282 15.17 -8.67 25.06
N SER A 283 15.20 -9.73 25.87
CA SER A 283 16.07 -10.89 25.67
C SER A 283 15.74 -11.62 24.36
N GLN A 284 14.47 -11.67 23.98
CA GLN A 284 14.04 -12.22 22.70
C GLN A 284 14.61 -11.45 21.50
N ILE A 285 14.57 -10.10 21.55
CA ILE A 285 15.18 -9.26 20.51
C ILE A 285 16.70 -9.47 20.48
N ALA A 286 17.34 -9.49 21.65
CA ALA A 286 18.78 -9.73 21.76
C ALA A 286 19.18 -11.10 21.17
N ALA A 287 18.38 -12.14 21.41
CA ALA A 287 18.59 -13.47 20.84
C ALA A 287 18.48 -13.48 19.31
N TRP A 288 17.55 -12.70 18.72
CA TRP A 288 17.48 -12.56 17.26
C TRP A 288 18.73 -11.90 16.68
N VAL A 289 19.21 -10.83 17.32
CA VAL A 289 20.44 -10.16 16.91
C VAL A 289 21.64 -11.10 17.05
N ALA A 290 21.78 -11.80 18.17
CA ALA A 290 22.84 -12.80 18.38
C ALA A 290 22.77 -13.94 17.34
N GLY A 291 21.57 -14.30 16.89
CA GLY A 291 21.32 -15.24 15.79
C GLY A 291 21.62 -14.69 14.39
N GLY A 292 22.17 -13.48 14.27
CA GLY A 292 22.59 -12.90 13.00
C GLY A 292 21.51 -12.08 12.29
N ALA A 293 20.44 -11.68 12.99
CA ALA A 293 19.39 -10.83 12.44
C ALA A 293 19.75 -9.34 12.51
N CYS A 294 19.43 -8.61 11.45
CA CYS A 294 19.22 -7.17 11.53
C CYS A 294 17.74 -6.94 11.85
N VAL A 295 17.47 -6.32 13.00
CA VAL A 295 16.13 -6.09 13.56
C VAL A 295 15.80 -4.61 13.50
N ALA A 296 14.76 -4.23 12.78
CA ALA A 296 14.21 -2.88 12.80
C ALA A 296 13.04 -2.79 13.78
N LEU A 297 12.98 -1.71 14.57
CA LEU A 297 11.89 -1.39 15.50
C LEU A 297 11.15 -0.11 15.08
#